data_AF-H2EII6-F1
#
_entry.id   AF-H2EII6-F1
#
_cell.length_a   1.000
_cell.length_b   1.000
_cell.length_c   1.000
_cell.angle_alpha   90.00
_cell.angle_beta   90.00
_cell.angle_gamma   90.00
#
_symmetry.space_group_name_H-M   'P 1'
#
loop_
_entity.id
_entity.type
_entity.pdbx_description
1 polymer ?
#
loop_
_entity_poly.entity_id
_entity_poly.type
_entity_poly.pdbx_seq_one_letter_code
_entity_poly.pdbx_strand_id
1 'polypeptide(L)'
;IGINAVFMQTYIKGVSCPYICSKRNLDHGVLLVGYGSAGFAPIRFKEKPYWIIKNSWGQNWGENGYYLICKGRNICGSESMVSSVAATPNRAIVCTIILRQLTVALQICLYSGEWFITQSTMELVHSL
;
A
#
# COMPACT_ATOMS: atom_id res chain seq x y z
N ILE A 1 -4.37 2.79 -2.90
CA ILE A 1 -4.62 2.64 -1.45
C ILE A 1 -4.86 4.01 -0.83
N GLY A 2 -5.62 4.08 0.26
CA GLY A 2 -5.70 5.27 1.11
C GLY A 2 -4.68 5.22 2.24
N ILE A 3 -4.10 6.37 2.59
CA ILE A 3 -3.13 6.52 3.68
C ILE A 3 -3.34 7.85 4.41
N ASN A 4 -2.98 7.93 5.69
CA ASN A 4 -2.77 9.20 6.38
C ASN A 4 -1.38 9.77 6.01
N ALA A 5 -1.35 10.92 5.35
CA ALA A 5 -0.14 11.50 4.77
C ALA A 5 0.67 12.40 5.73
N VAL A 6 0.32 12.46 7.03
CA VAL A 6 1.01 13.36 7.97
C VAL A 6 2.53 13.15 8.02
N PHE A 7 3.00 11.90 7.93
CA PHE A 7 4.43 11.56 7.88
C PHE A 7 5.04 11.56 6.48
N MET A 8 4.23 11.72 5.43
CA MET A 8 4.73 11.84 4.06
C MET A 8 5.31 13.23 3.80
N GLN A 9 4.77 14.28 4.42
CA GLN A 9 5.22 15.66 4.16
C GLN A 9 6.72 15.87 4.39
N THR A 10 7.30 15.20 5.39
CA THR A 10 8.72 15.32 5.76
C THR A 10 9.56 14.10 5.38
N TYR A 11 9.01 13.18 4.59
CA TYR A 11 9.73 11.99 4.18
C TYR A 11 10.84 12.30 3.18
N ILE A 12 12.02 11.73 3.43
CA ILE A 12 13.20 11.86 2.55
C ILE A 12 13.64 10.47 2.08
N LYS A 13 13.96 9.56 3.02
CA LYS A 13 14.44 8.21 2.71
C LYS A 13 14.34 7.24 3.89
N GLY A 14 14.59 5.96 3.61
CA GLY A 14 14.54 4.85 4.55
C GLY A 14 13.13 4.33 4.76
N VAL A 15 13.00 3.25 5.53
CA VAL A 15 11.68 2.69 5.86
C VAL A 15 11.02 3.53 6.96
N SER A 16 9.93 4.20 6.60
CA SER A 16 9.12 4.99 7.52
C SER A 16 8.26 4.07 8.41
N CYS A 17 8.50 4.13 9.72
CA CYS A 17 7.82 3.29 10.71
C CYS A 17 7.34 4.08 11.94
N PRO A 18 6.53 5.15 11.75
CA PRO A 18 6.07 6.01 12.83
C PRO A 18 5.38 5.22 13.95
N TYR A 19 5.61 5.63 15.20
CA TYR A 19 4.95 5.03 16.35
C TYR A 19 3.48 5.43 16.46
N ILE A 20 3.20 6.69 16.10
CA ILE A 20 1.88 7.31 16.22
C ILE A 20 1.50 7.76 14.82
N CYS A 21 0.44 7.18 14.27
CA CYS A 21 -0.17 7.63 13.01
C CYS A 21 -1.60 7.10 12.96
N SER A 22 -2.58 7.96 12.64
CA SER A 22 -3.98 7.54 12.63
C SER A 22 -4.22 6.48 11.55
N LYS A 23 -4.89 5.38 11.92
CA LYS A 23 -5.29 4.32 10.99
C LYS A 23 -6.65 4.56 10.33
N ARG A 24 -7.41 5.54 10.87
CA ARG A 24 -8.79 5.84 10.48
C ARG A 24 -8.90 7.13 9.66
N ASN A 25 -8.07 8.12 9.96
CA ASN A 25 -8.10 9.42 9.29
C ASN A 25 -7.27 9.34 8.00
N LEU A 26 -7.75 8.58 7.03
CA LEU A 26 -7.14 8.50 5.71
C LEU A 26 -7.45 9.80 4.94
N ASP A 27 -6.44 10.41 4.36
CA ASP A 27 -6.57 11.72 3.71
C ASP A 27 -5.86 11.80 2.34
N HIS A 28 -5.11 10.77 1.95
CA HIS A 28 -4.34 10.77 0.71
C HIS A 28 -4.42 9.46 -0.06
N GLY A 29 -4.53 9.56 -1.39
CA GLY A 29 -4.57 8.43 -2.31
C GLY A 29 -3.20 8.18 -2.95
N VAL A 30 -2.70 6.95 -2.85
CA VAL A 30 -1.38 6.56 -3.37
C VAL A 30 -1.41 5.19 -4.04
N LEU A 31 -0.39 4.87 -4.83
CA LEU A 31 -0.28 3.58 -5.53
C LEU A 31 0.70 2.65 -4.83
N LEU A 32 0.23 1.46 -4.43
CA LEU A 32 1.10 0.39 -3.94
C LEU A 32 1.71 -0.34 -5.14
N VAL A 33 3.04 -0.36 -5.25
CA VAL A 33 3.75 -0.91 -6.42
C VAL A 33 4.64 -2.11 -6.10
N GLY A 34 4.90 -2.38 -4.83
CA GLY A 34 5.73 -3.53 -4.42
C GLY A 34 5.92 -3.60 -2.92
N TYR A 35 6.81 -4.50 -2.50
CA TYR A 35 7.22 -4.66 -1.11
C TYR A 35 8.66 -5.17 -1.01
N GLY A 36 9.30 -4.92 0.13
CA GLY A 36 10.58 -5.52 0.49
C GLY A 36 10.46 -6.31 1.79
N SER A 37 11.28 -7.36 1.93
CA SER A 37 11.35 -8.19 3.13
C SER A 37 12.16 -7.54 4.25
N ALA A 38 13.19 -6.76 3.91
CA ALA A 38 14.08 -6.09 4.86
C ALA A 38 14.57 -4.75 4.32
N GLY A 39 14.34 -3.68 5.06
CA GLY A 39 14.92 -2.36 4.83
C GLY A 39 15.12 -1.62 6.15
N PHE A 40 16.18 -0.83 6.28
CA PHE A 40 16.50 -0.14 7.52
C PHE A 40 15.45 0.92 7.87
N ALA A 41 14.87 0.81 9.07
CA ALA A 41 13.90 1.76 9.60
C ALA A 41 14.56 2.63 10.68
N PRO A 42 14.88 3.91 10.39
CA PRO A 42 15.66 4.76 11.30
C PRO A 42 15.05 4.86 12.71
N ILE A 43 13.73 5.06 12.79
CA ILE A 43 12.98 5.21 14.05
C ILE A 43 12.93 3.90 14.87
N ARG A 44 13.20 2.75 14.24
CA ARG A 44 13.17 1.43 14.89
C ARG A 44 14.57 0.88 15.18
N PHE A 45 15.62 1.51 14.65
CA PHE A 45 17.01 1.05 14.73
C PHE A 45 17.19 -0.41 14.30
N LYS A 46 16.40 -0.88 13.33
CA LYS A 46 16.48 -2.23 12.77
C LYS A 46 15.82 -2.33 11.41
N GLU A 47 16.07 -3.44 10.73
CA GLU A 47 15.40 -3.78 9.49
C GLU A 47 13.93 -4.14 9.71
N LYS A 48 13.10 -3.75 8.75
CA LYS A 48 11.67 -4.00 8.73
C LYS A 48 11.20 -4.35 7.33
N PRO A 49 10.19 -5.24 7.20
CA PRO A 49 9.48 -5.40 5.94
C PRO A 49 8.70 -4.12 5.63
N TYR A 50 8.60 -3.77 4.36
CA TYR A 50 8.01 -2.50 3.93
C TYR A 50 7.19 -2.63 2.65
N TRP A 51 6.25 -1.71 2.48
CA TRP A 51 5.53 -1.45 1.25
C TRP A 51 6.26 -0.37 0.45
N ILE A 52 6.30 -0.53 -0.87
CA ILE A 52 6.80 0.48 -1.81
C ILE A 52 5.59 1.20 -2.39
N ILE A 53 5.50 2.49 -2.10
CA ILE A 53 4.38 3.34 -2.50
C ILE A 53 4.91 4.36 -3.51
N LYS A 54 4.28 4.44 -4.69
CA LYS A 54 4.49 5.52 -5.65
C LYS A 54 3.58 6.70 -5.30
N ASN A 55 4.17 7.88 -5.15
CA ASN A 55 3.47 9.13 -4.87
C ASN A 55 3.31 9.99 -6.14
N SER A 56 2.52 11.07 -6.03
CA SER A 56 2.22 12.01 -7.12
C SER A 56 2.81 13.41 -6.91
N TRP A 57 3.74 13.59 -5.97
CA TRP A 57 4.36 14.89 -5.63
C TRP A 57 5.68 15.16 -6.40
N GLY A 58 5.88 14.50 -7.53
CA GLY A 58 7.09 14.59 -8.35
C GLY A 58 8.25 13.73 -7.84
N GLN A 59 9.30 13.63 -8.67
CA GLN A 59 10.46 12.77 -8.40
C GLN A 59 11.40 13.36 -7.34
N ASN A 60 11.38 14.67 -7.12
CA ASN A 60 12.22 15.35 -6.14
C ASN A 60 11.78 15.12 -4.68
N TRP A 61 10.62 14.49 -4.47
CA TRP A 61 10.09 14.17 -3.15
C TRP A 61 10.41 12.72 -2.77
N GLY A 62 10.77 12.48 -1.51
CA GLY A 62 11.07 11.14 -1.01
C GLY A 62 12.22 10.46 -1.75
N GLU A 63 12.08 9.15 -1.95
CA GLU A 63 13.07 8.36 -2.69
C GLU A 63 12.68 8.32 -4.16
N ASN A 64 13.05 9.35 -4.93
CA ASN A 64 12.72 9.46 -6.36
C ASN A 64 11.20 9.41 -6.64
N GLY A 65 10.38 10.00 -5.77
CA GLY A 65 8.91 9.97 -5.83
C GLY A 65 8.27 8.76 -5.13
N TYR A 66 9.06 7.91 -4.48
CA TYR A 66 8.58 6.75 -3.73
C TYR A 66 8.63 6.95 -2.23
N TYR A 67 7.78 6.20 -1.53
CA TYR A 67 7.66 6.15 -0.08
C TYR A 67 7.75 4.72 0.39
N LEU A 68 8.67 4.45 1.31
CA LEU A 68 8.80 3.15 1.94
C LEU A 68 8.15 3.20 3.32
N ILE A 69 7.11 2.38 3.54
CA ILE A 69 6.38 2.33 4.82
C ILE A 69 6.39 0.93 5.42
N CYS A 70 6.58 0.84 6.73
CA CYS A 70 6.53 -0.41 7.49
C CYS A 70 5.27 -1.24 7.19
N LYS A 71 5.46 -2.49 6.78
CA LYS A 71 4.40 -3.47 6.46
C LYS A 71 3.97 -4.27 7.70
N GLY A 72 2.71 -4.72 7.72
CA GLY A 72 2.21 -5.74 8.66
C GLY A 72 1.68 -5.20 9.98
N ARG A 73 1.45 -3.89 10.09
CA ARG A 73 0.86 -3.26 11.29
C ARG A 73 -0.20 -2.20 10.96
N ASN A 74 -0.62 -2.11 9.69
CA ASN A 74 -1.50 -1.07 9.19
C ASN A 74 -1.03 0.34 9.60
N ILE A 75 0.26 0.63 9.36
CA ILE A 75 0.86 1.92 9.72
C ILE A 75 0.22 3.02 8.88
N CYS A 76 -0.21 4.10 9.51
CA CYS A 76 -0.93 5.20 8.85
C CYS A 76 -2.17 4.77 8.06
N GLY A 77 -2.75 3.60 8.39
CA GLY A 77 -3.93 3.10 7.69
C GLY A 77 -3.64 2.60 6.27
N SER A 78 -2.36 2.36 5.91
CA SER A 78 -1.95 1.93 4.57
C SER A 78 -2.58 0.61 4.10
N GLU A 79 -3.13 -0.18 5.02
CA GLU A 79 -3.79 -1.46 4.77
C GLU A 79 -5.32 -1.37 4.99
N SER A 80 -5.84 -0.19 5.35
CA SER A 80 -7.27 0.04 5.67
C SER A 80 -8.15 0.19 4.43
N MET A 81 -7.66 0.83 3.37
CA MET A 81 -8.42 1.10 2.15
C MET A 81 -7.61 0.70 0.92
N VAL A 82 -7.81 -0.54 0.47
CA VAL A 82 -7.08 -1.12 -0.67
C VAL A 82 -8.07 -1.51 -1.75
N SER A 83 -7.84 -1.02 -2.96
CA SER A 83 -8.62 -1.34 -4.14
C SER A 83 -7.67 -1.61 -5.30
N SER A 84 -8.10 -2.49 -6.18
CA SER A 84 -7.41 -2.86 -7.41
C SER A 84 -8.41 -2.85 -8.55
N VAL A 85 -7.90 -2.71 -9.77
CA VAL A 85 -8.70 -2.88 -10.99
C VAL A 85 -7.98 -3.88 -11.87
N ALA A 86 -8.74 -4.84 -12.39
CA ALA A 86 -8.28 -5.73 -13.44
C ALA A 86 -8.92 -5.27 -14.75
N ALA A 87 -8.12 -4.97 -15.76
CA ALA A 87 -8.60 -4.64 -17.10
C ALA A 87 -8.52 -5.88 -18.00
N THR A 88 -9.63 -6.22 -18.63
CA THR A 88 -9.68 -7.15 -19.77
C THR A 88 -9.90 -6.32 -21.05
N PRO A 89 -9.59 -6.84 -22.25
CA PRO A 89 -9.63 -6.06 -23.49
C PRO A 89 -10.91 -5.23 -23.73
N ASN A 90 -12.05 -5.67 -23.18
CA ASN A 90 -13.33 -5.00 -23.38
C ASN A 90 -13.98 -4.46 -22.09
N ARG A 91 -13.43 -4.71 -20.88
CA ARG A 91 -14.10 -4.39 -19.60
C ARG A 91 -13.13 -4.18 -18.44
N ALA A 92 -13.48 -3.25 -17.56
CA ALA A 92 -12.81 -3.06 -16.26
C ALA A 92 -13.59 -3.78 -15.15
N ILE A 93 -12.87 -4.51 -14.31
CA ILE A 93 -13.38 -5.17 -13.11
C ILE A 93 -12.75 -4.45 -11.91
N VAL A 94 -13.56 -3.75 -11.12
CA VAL A 94 -13.09 -3.06 -9.91
C VAL A 94 -13.23 -4.01 -8.75
N CYS A 95 -12.15 -4.17 -7.97
CA CYS A 95 -12.16 -5.03 -6.81
C CYS A 95 -11.59 -4.35 -5.57
N THR A 96 -12.31 -4.50 -4.46
CA THR A 96 -11.82 -4.11 -3.14
C THR A 96 -11.03 -5.27 -2.55
N ILE A 97 -9.81 -4.98 -2.09
CA ILE A 97 -8.91 -5.94 -1.47
C ILE A 97 -9.07 -5.82 0.04
N ILE A 98 -9.57 -6.86 0.68
CA ILE A 98 -9.57 -6.98 2.13
C ILE A 98 -8.25 -7.64 2.54
N LEU A 99 -7.28 -6.83 2.95
CA LEU A 99 -6.02 -7.33 3.51
C LEU A 99 -6.26 -7.89 4.91
N ARG A 100 -6.44 -9.22 5.02
CA ARG A 100 -6.24 -9.89 6.32
C ARG A 100 -4.75 -10.12 6.52
N GLN A 101 -4.30 -9.95 7.76
CA GLN A 101 -2.92 -10.07 8.26
C GLN A 101 -2.20 -11.42 7.95
N LEU A 102 -2.87 -12.35 7.25
CA LEU A 102 -2.41 -13.68 6.92
C LEU A 102 -2.63 -13.88 5.42
N THR A 103 -1.62 -13.57 4.59
CA THR A 103 -1.32 -14.04 3.20
C THR A 103 -2.42 -14.18 2.13
N VAL A 104 -3.70 -14.10 2.48
CA VAL A 104 -4.88 -14.30 1.63
C VAL A 104 -5.66 -13.00 1.64
N ALA A 105 -5.63 -12.31 0.51
CA ALA A 105 -6.56 -11.21 0.29
C ALA A 105 -7.89 -11.78 -0.20
N LEU A 106 -8.98 -11.38 0.47
CA LEU A 106 -10.31 -11.55 -0.09
C LEU A 106 -10.55 -10.40 -1.05
N GLN A 107 -10.70 -10.70 -2.33
CA GLN A 107 -10.94 -9.72 -3.36
C GLN A 107 -12.42 -9.77 -3.76
N ILE A 108 -13.15 -8.73 -3.35
CA ILE A 108 -14.57 -8.56 -3.71
C ILE A 108 -14.61 -7.69 -4.96
N CYS A 109 -15.01 -8.27 -6.08
CA CYS A 109 -15.09 -7.60 -7.37
C CYS A 109 -16.54 -7.24 -7.70
N LEU A 110 -16.76 -6.04 -8.23
CA LEU A 110 -18.01 -5.64 -8.86
C LEU A 110 -17.83 -5.70 -10.38
N TYR A 111 -18.64 -6.52 -11.04
CA TYR A 111 -18.61 -6.67 -12.49
C TYR A 111 -20.02 -6.73 -13.06
N SER A 112 -20.35 -5.81 -13.97
CA SER A 112 -21.65 -5.76 -14.66
C SER A 112 -22.88 -5.74 -13.71
N GLY A 113 -22.73 -5.19 -12.50
CA GLY A 113 -23.79 -5.15 -11.49
C GLY A 113 -23.84 -6.37 -10.56
N GLU A 114 -22.96 -7.36 -10.75
CA GLU A 114 -22.86 -8.55 -9.92
C GLU A 114 -21.59 -8.54 -9.05
N TRP A 115 -21.69 -9.11 -7.85
CA TRP A 115 -20.59 -9.22 -6.90
C TRP A 115 -19.94 -10.61 -6.98
N PHE A 116 -18.61 -10.65 -7.14
CA PHE A 116 -17.81 -11.87 -7.18
C PHE A 116 -16.80 -11.87 -6.04
N ILE A 117 -16.66 -12.99 -5.34
CA ILE A 117 -15.59 -13.21 -4.36
C ILE A 117 -14.52 -14.04 -5.03
N THR A 118 -13.32 -13.49 -5.13
CA THR A 118 -12.14 -14.21 -5.61
C THR A 118 -11.09 -14.24 -4.49
N GLN A 119 -10.40 -15.36 -4.34
CA GLN A 119 -9.16 -15.37 -3.55
C GLN A 119 -8.07 -14.87 -4.47
N SER A 120 -7.41 -13.78 -4.10
CA SER A 120 -6.17 -13.38 -4.76
C SER A 120 -5.00 -13.57 -3.81
N THR A 121 -4.00 -14.31 -4.27
CA THR A 121 -2.65 -14.11 -3.77
C THR A 121 -2.22 -12.75 -4.29
N MET A 122 -1.73 -11.89 -3.40
CA MET A 122 -1.08 -10.65 -3.81
C MET A 122 0.24 -11.00 -4.52
N GLU A 123 0.17 -11.32 -5.80
CA GLU A 123 1.34 -11.36 -6.69
C GLU A 123 1.67 -9.92 -7.12
N LEU A 124 2.00 -9.09 -6.13
CA LEU A 124 2.67 -7.82 -6.39
C LEU A 124 4.12 -8.16 -6.72
N VAL A 125 4.46 -8.01 -8.00
CA VAL A 125 5.75 -8.25 -8.66
C VAL A 125 6.92 -8.23 -7.68
N HIS A 126 7.61 -9.38 -7.57
CA HIS A 126 8.90 -9.46 -6.89
C HIS A 126 9.82 -8.35 -7.43
N SER A 127 10.29 -7.52 -6.50
CA SER A 127 11.43 -6.58 -6.57
C SER A 127 12.22 -6.55 -7.88
N LEU A 128 12.31 -5.36 -8.50
CA LEU A 128 13.53 -4.94 -9.18
C LEU A 128 14.63 -4.67 -8.14
#